data_AF-A0A095A6V1-F1
#
_entry.id   AF-A0A095A6V1-F1
#
_cell.length_a   1.000
_cell.length_b   1.000
_cell.length_c   1.000
_cell.angle_alpha   90.00
_cell.angle_beta   90.00
_cell.angle_gamma   90.00
#
_symmetry.space_group_name_H-M   'P 1'
#
loop_
_entity.id
_entity.type
_entity.pdbx_description
1 polymer ?
#
loop_
_entity_poly.entity_id
_entity_poly.type
_entity_poly.pdbx_seq_one_letter_code
_entity_poly.pdbx_strand_id
1 'polypeptide(L)'
;LLIGCDVSAAHWVVDQRLGGRKNPYAVKALLGWTVFGPASYSEYRKRVDNHTSKIQTLEYEIRKPYDVEFSDAYSSDKSLSVDDKVAIKIVEGGTRFDNGHFVVSIPWK
;
A
#
# COMPACT_ATOMS: atom_id res chain seq x y z
N LEU A 1 -7.66 9.29 -5.18
CA LEU A 1 -8.28 8.93 -3.89
C LEU A 1 -8.35 10.18 -3.03
N LEU A 2 -9.53 10.72 -2.75
CA LEU A 2 -9.68 11.81 -1.78
C LEU A 2 -9.90 11.15 -0.41
N ILE A 3 -8.82 10.94 0.35
CA ILE A 3 -8.92 10.36 1.68
C ILE A 3 -9.70 11.36 2.56
N GLY A 4 -10.82 10.92 3.15
CA GLY A 4 -11.61 11.71 4.10
C GLY A 4 -12.84 12.44 3.54
N CYS A 5 -13.27 12.17 2.31
CA CYS A 5 -14.50 12.76 1.76
C CYS A 5 -15.79 12.14 2.34
N ASP A 6 -15.70 10.93 2.87
CA ASP A 6 -16.77 10.15 3.50
C ASP A 6 -17.05 10.57 4.95
N VAL A 7 -16.06 11.14 5.65
CA VAL A 7 -16.20 11.59 7.04
C VAL A 7 -15.75 13.04 7.20
N SER A 8 -16.61 13.98 6.77
CA SER A 8 -16.37 15.43 6.95
C SER A 8 -16.18 15.84 8.41
N ALA A 9 -16.83 15.13 9.33
CA ALA A 9 -16.71 15.32 10.78
C ALA A 9 -15.26 15.15 11.30
N ALA A 10 -14.45 14.32 10.64
CA ALA A 10 -13.06 14.10 11.01
C ALA A 10 -12.20 15.36 10.87
N HIS A 11 -12.65 16.32 10.05
CA HIS A 11 -11.97 17.59 9.77
C HIS A 11 -12.46 18.75 10.64
N TRP A 12 -13.42 18.54 11.55
CA TRP A 12 -13.85 19.59 12.45
C TRP A 12 -12.73 20.08 13.35
N VAL A 13 -12.62 21.40 13.47
CA VAL A 13 -11.60 22.06 14.29
C VAL A 13 -11.98 21.91 15.76
N VAL A 14 -11.18 21.14 16.48
CA VAL A 14 -11.27 20.95 17.94
C VAL A 14 -10.47 22.02 18.67
N ASP A 15 -9.30 22.39 18.15
CA ASP A 15 -8.43 23.41 18.72
C ASP A 15 -7.65 24.12 17.62
N GLN A 16 -7.28 25.38 17.86
CA GLN A 16 -6.48 26.19 16.94
C GLN A 16 -5.43 26.99 17.71
N ARG A 17 -4.18 26.88 17.26
CA ARG A 17 -3.04 27.64 17.77
C ARG A 17 -2.52 28.57 16.70
N LEU A 18 -2.71 29.85 16.91
CA LEU A 18 -2.26 30.88 15.98
C LEU A 18 -0.79 31.23 16.25
N GLY A 19 0.01 31.26 15.19
CA GLY A 19 1.30 31.92 15.22
C GLY A 19 1.15 33.44 15.16
N GLY A 20 2.26 34.15 15.36
CA GLY A 20 2.36 35.58 15.06
C GLY A 20 2.20 35.89 13.56
N ARG A 21 2.25 37.18 13.20
CA ARG A 21 2.15 37.63 11.80
C ARG A 21 3.22 36.94 10.93
N LYS A 22 2.78 36.26 9.85
CA LYS A 22 3.60 35.46 8.92
C LYS A 22 4.23 34.18 9.51
N ASN A 23 3.85 33.76 10.70
CA ASN A 23 4.24 32.47 11.26
C ASN A 23 3.19 31.39 10.95
N PRO A 24 3.57 30.11 10.99
CA PRO A 24 2.62 29.03 10.81
C PRO A 24 1.61 28.98 11.96
N TYR A 25 0.44 28.42 11.69
CA TYR A 25 -0.59 28.13 12.68
C TYR A 25 -0.93 26.64 12.64
N ALA A 26 -1.41 26.09 13.75
CA ALA A 26 -1.78 24.69 13.87
C ALA A 26 -3.26 24.53 14.17
N VAL A 27 -3.87 23.51 13.57
CA VAL A 27 -5.27 23.12 13.77
C VAL A 27 -5.28 21.69 14.25
N LYS A 28 -6.02 21.41 15.33
CA LYS A 28 -6.31 20.06 15.79
C LYS A 28 -7.66 19.65 15.27
N ALA A 29 -7.68 18.59 14.46
CA ALA A 29 -8.89 17.88 14.09
C ALA A 29 -8.96 16.53 14.84
N LEU A 30 -10.00 15.74 14.61
CA LEU A 30 -10.11 14.40 15.22
C LEU A 30 -8.95 13.48 14.81
N LEU A 31 -8.41 13.70 13.61
CA LEU A 31 -7.25 12.95 13.09
C LEU A 31 -5.90 13.44 13.64
N GLY A 32 -5.89 14.48 14.47
CA GLY A 32 -4.67 15.02 15.10
C GLY A 32 -4.34 16.44 14.65
N TRP A 33 -3.07 16.83 14.78
CA TRP A 33 -2.60 18.19 14.51
C TRP A 33 -2.13 18.34 13.06
N THR A 34 -2.55 19.41 12.40
CA THR A 34 -2.06 19.85 11.09
C THR A 34 -1.52 21.26 11.20
N VAL A 35 -0.35 21.53 10.62
CA VAL A 35 0.31 22.84 10.63
C VAL A 35 0.22 23.47 9.24
N PHE A 36 -0.22 24.73 9.20
CA PHE A 36 -0.41 25.52 7.99
C PHE A 36 0.46 26.77 8.01
N GLY A 37 0.93 27.17 6.83
CA GLY A 37 1.75 28.37 6.66
C GLY A 37 3.24 28.06 6.46
N PRO A 38 4.06 29.10 6.27
CA PRO A 38 5.47 28.95 5.96
C PRO A 38 6.21 28.34 7.16
N ALA A 39 6.75 27.13 6.99
CA ALA A 39 7.74 26.60 7.91
C ALA A 39 9.04 27.36 7.66
N SER A 40 9.51 28.15 8.64
CA SER A 40 10.84 28.76 8.56
C SER A 40 11.87 27.62 8.41
N TYR A 41 12.47 27.48 7.24
CA TYR A 41 13.58 26.56 7.03
C TYR A 41 14.82 27.17 7.68
N SER A 42 15.06 26.90 8.96
CA SER A 42 16.44 26.98 9.46
C SER A 42 17.24 25.91 8.73
N GLU A 43 18.43 26.23 8.23
CA GLU A 43 19.35 25.32 7.55
C GLU A 43 19.30 23.91 8.17
N TYR A 44 18.71 22.96 7.45
CA TYR A 44 18.50 21.61 7.95
C TYR A 44 19.87 20.95 8.16
N ARG A 45 20.34 20.84 9.40
CA ARG A 45 21.19 19.69 9.76
C ARG A 45 20.29 18.46 9.64
N LYS A 46 20.33 17.79 8.48
CA LYS A 46 19.81 16.43 8.33
C LYS A 46 20.41 15.57 9.45
N ARG A 47 19.65 15.32 10.50
CA ARG A 47 19.95 14.19 11.39
C ARG A 47 19.46 12.95 10.65
N VAL A 48 20.39 12.28 10.00
CA VAL A 48 20.16 10.91 9.52
C VAL A 48 20.30 10.02 10.76
N ASP A 49 19.18 9.52 11.27
CA ASP A 49 19.18 8.49 12.30
C ASP A 49 19.19 7.13 11.60
N ASN A 50 20.31 6.42 11.68
CA ASN A 50 20.47 5.10 11.06
C ASN A 50 19.88 4.04 11.98
N HIS A 51 18.60 3.72 11.80
CA HIS A 51 17.92 2.63 12.51
C HIS A 51 18.16 1.23 11.90
N THR A 52 19.26 1.03 11.19
CA THR A 52 19.55 -0.21 10.46
C THR A 52 19.51 -1.46 11.35
N SER A 53 19.77 -1.32 12.65
CA SER A 53 19.65 -2.41 13.63
C SER A 53 18.22 -2.92 13.86
N LYS A 54 17.18 -2.14 13.51
CA LYS A 54 15.76 -2.52 13.67
C LYS A 54 15.16 -3.19 12.43
N ILE A 55 15.88 -3.23 11.31
CA ILE A 55 15.38 -3.82 10.05
C ILE A 55 15.10 -5.31 10.20
N GLN A 56 15.98 -6.05 10.88
CA GLN A 56 15.80 -7.49 11.09
C GLN A 56 14.55 -7.81 11.92
N THR A 57 14.22 -6.96 12.90
CA THR A 57 12.99 -7.09 13.69
C THR A 57 11.75 -6.78 12.84
N LEU A 58 11.82 -5.77 11.98
CA LEU A 58 10.72 -5.38 11.10
C LEU A 58 10.41 -6.47 10.05
N GLU A 59 11.44 -7.11 9.48
CA GLU A 59 11.24 -8.20 8.52
C GLU A 59 10.46 -9.35 9.14
N TYR A 60 10.79 -9.75 10.37
CA TYR A 60 10.05 -10.79 11.09
C TYR A 60 8.59 -10.39 11.34
N GLU A 61 8.36 -9.17 11.81
CA GLU A 61 7.02 -8.65 12.11
C GLU A 61 6.14 -8.50 10.87
N ILE A 62 6.71 -8.18 9.71
CA ILE A 62 5.98 -8.09 8.44
C ILE A 62 5.75 -9.47 7.84
N ARG A 63 6.73 -10.38 7.92
CA ARG A 63 6.65 -11.68 7.27
C ARG A 63 5.65 -12.61 7.94
N LYS A 64 5.54 -12.57 9.26
CA LYS A 64 4.61 -13.41 10.04
C LYS A 64 3.13 -13.27 9.61
N PRO A 65 2.52 -12.08 9.52
CA PRO A 65 1.14 -11.96 9.05
C PRO A 65 1.02 -12.35 7.58
N TYR A 66 2.03 -12.08 6.75
CA TYR A 66 2.04 -12.43 5.33
C TYR A 66 1.99 -13.96 5.11
N ASP A 67 2.86 -14.70 5.81
CA ASP A 67 2.92 -16.17 5.70
C ASP A 67 1.60 -16.81 6.19
N VAL A 68 0.93 -16.21 7.18
CA VAL A 68 -0.37 -16.68 7.68
C VAL A 68 -1.50 -16.37 6.68
N GLU A 69 -1.58 -15.14 6.18
CA GLU A 69 -2.63 -14.70 5.24
C GLU A 69 -2.57 -15.46 3.91
N PHE A 70 -1.36 -15.79 3.43
CA PHE A 70 -1.15 -16.51 2.18
C PHE A 70 -0.80 -17.99 2.37
N SER A 71 -1.02 -18.56 3.56
CA SER A 71 -0.75 -19.97 3.84
C SER A 71 -1.49 -20.92 2.87
N ASP A 72 -2.72 -20.58 2.51
CA ASP A 72 -3.54 -21.33 1.55
C ASP A 72 -3.03 -21.23 0.11
N ALA A 73 -2.22 -20.22 -0.22
CA ALA A 73 -1.65 -20.06 -1.56
C ALA A 73 -0.66 -21.17 -1.90
N TYR A 74 0.01 -21.72 -0.89
CA TYR A 74 0.98 -22.82 -0.99
C TYR A 74 0.37 -24.20 -0.71
N SER A 75 -0.90 -24.25 -0.31
CA SER A 75 -1.60 -25.53 -0.15
C SER A 75 -1.76 -26.18 -1.53
N SER A 76 -1.19 -27.39 -1.69
CA SER A 76 -1.39 -28.21 -2.89
C SER A 76 -2.85 -28.71 -3.02
N ASP A 77 -3.67 -28.45 -2.00
CA ASP A 77 -5.08 -28.83 -1.90
C ASP A 77 -6.03 -27.76 -2.47
N LYS A 78 -5.53 -26.81 -3.26
CA LYS A 78 -6.40 -26.01 -4.13
C LYS A 78 -7.04 -26.94 -5.15
N SER A 79 -8.26 -27.38 -4.84
CA SER A 79 -9.15 -27.98 -5.82
C SER A 79 -9.38 -26.95 -6.91
N LEU A 80 -8.70 -27.09 -8.04
CA LEU A 80 -8.91 -26.24 -9.22
C LEU A 80 -10.40 -26.19 -9.50
N SER A 81 -10.95 -24.97 -9.62
CA SER A 81 -12.34 -24.80 -10.06
C SER A 81 -12.54 -25.47 -11.41
N VAL A 82 -13.80 -25.79 -11.74
CA VAL A 82 -14.14 -26.28 -13.09
C VAL A 82 -13.65 -25.28 -14.14
N ASP A 83 -13.81 -23.98 -13.87
CA ASP A 83 -13.35 -22.91 -14.76
C ASP A 83 -11.82 -22.85 -14.86
N ASP A 84 -11.10 -23.07 -13.75
CA ASP A 84 -9.63 -23.12 -13.77
C ASP A 84 -9.13 -24.29 -14.61
N LYS A 85 -9.77 -25.47 -14.50
CA LYS A 85 -9.43 -26.65 -15.31
C LYS A 85 -9.70 -26.40 -16.79
N VAL A 86 -10.77 -25.70 -17.12
CA VAL A 86 -11.09 -25.32 -18.50
C VAL A 86 -10.05 -24.32 -19.01
N ALA A 87 -9.70 -23.32 -18.21
CA ALA A 87 -8.71 -22.32 -18.56
C ALA A 87 -7.33 -22.94 -18.83
N ILE A 88 -6.88 -23.85 -17.96
CA ILE A 88 -5.62 -24.57 -18.13
C ILE A 88 -5.63 -25.37 -19.44
N LYS A 89 -6.71 -26.14 -19.72
CA LYS A 89 -6.82 -26.91 -20.96
C LYS A 89 -6.76 -26.04 -22.22
N ILE A 90 -7.38 -24.85 -22.20
CA ILE A 90 -7.34 -23.91 -23.32
C ILE A 90 -5.92 -23.39 -23.54
N VAL A 91 -5.23 -23.00 -22.45
CA VAL A 91 -3.86 -22.50 -22.51
C VAL A 91 -2.91 -23.58 -22.99
N GLU A 92 -2.93 -24.77 -22.38
CA GLU A 92 -2.02 -25.87 -22.73
C GLU A 92 -2.23 -26.37 -24.16
N GLY A 93 -3.48 -26.57 -24.59
CA GLY A 93 -3.79 -27.03 -25.94
C GLY A 93 -3.61 -25.96 -27.02
N GLY A 94 -3.71 -24.68 -26.64
CA GLY A 94 -3.67 -23.55 -27.56
C GLY A 94 -2.33 -22.84 -27.65
N THR A 95 -1.39 -23.14 -26.75
CA THR A 95 -0.05 -22.54 -26.73
C THR A 95 0.82 -23.17 -27.80
N ARG A 96 1.30 -22.35 -28.74
CA ARG A 96 2.25 -22.78 -29.77
C ARG A 96 3.31 -21.72 -29.99
N PHE A 97 4.47 -22.15 -30.44
CA PHE A 97 5.52 -21.25 -30.91
C PHE A 97 5.38 -21.09 -32.41
N ASP A 98 5.16 -19.86 -32.86
CA ASP A 98 4.98 -19.52 -34.27
C ASP A 98 5.81 -18.27 -34.60
N ASN A 99 6.56 -18.30 -35.69
CA ASN A 99 7.36 -17.18 -36.19
C ASN A 99 8.12 -16.37 -35.11
N GLY A 100 8.84 -17.06 -34.22
CA GLY A 100 9.69 -16.43 -33.20
C GLY A 100 8.98 -15.94 -31.93
N HIS A 101 7.68 -16.18 -31.77
CA HIS A 101 6.92 -15.77 -30.58
C HIS A 101 5.96 -16.87 -30.10
N PHE A 102 5.61 -16.83 -28.82
CA PHE A 102 4.59 -17.71 -28.26
C PHE A 102 3.20 -17.12 -28.50
N VAL A 103 2.34 -17.91 -29.11
CA VAL A 103 0.92 -17.62 -29.25
C VAL A 103 0.18 -18.46 -28.22
N VAL A 104 -0.44 -17.79 -27.24
CA VAL A 104 -1.22 -18.42 -26.17
C VAL A 104 -2.69 -18.13 -26.42
N SER A 105 -3.55 -19.15 -26.26
CA SER A 105 -5.00 -18.97 -26.40
C SER A 105 -5.59 -18.32 -25.14
N ILE A 106 -6.47 -17.33 -25.32
CA ILE A 106 -7.12 -16.63 -24.21
C ILE A 106 -8.16 -17.57 -23.57
N PRO A 107 -8.05 -17.89 -22.26
CA PRO A 107 -8.92 -18.90 -21.65
C PRO A 107 -10.26 -18.35 -21.15
N TRP A 108 -10.46 -17.04 -21.20
CA TRP A 108 -11.72 -16.36 -20.86
C TRP A 108 -12.23 -15.58 -22.08
N LYS A 109 -13.56 -15.54 -22.25
CA LYS A 109 -14.22 -14.78 -23.30
C LYS A 109 -15.03 -13.63 -22.70
#